data_AF-A0A7I7RAM4-F1
#
_entry.id   AF-A0A7I7RAM4-F1
#
_cell.length_a   1.000
_cell.length_b   1.000
_cell.length_c   1.000
_cell.angle_alpha   90.00
_cell.angle_beta   90.00
_cell.angle_gamma   90.00
#
_symmetry.space_group_name_H-M   'P 1'
#
loop_
_entity.id
_entity.type
_entity.pdbx_description
1 polymer ?
#
loop_
_entity_poly.entity_id
_entity_poly.type
_entity_poly.pdbx_seq_one_letter_code
_entity_poly.pdbx_strand_id
1 'polypeptide(L)' 'MAIVDRSRRHVAIAGVPWPTYKVVALALGILTLLAVGAVTSSAATAVLTAAGVCTAAWLVLGVLGD' A
#
# COMPACT_ATOMS: atom_id res chain seq x y z
N MET A 1 -31.39 6.97 -7.82
CA MET A 1 -30.53 7.94 -7.11
C MET A 1 -30.07 7.29 -5.82
N ALA A 2 -28.95 6.55 -5.85
CA ALA A 2 -28.38 5.95 -4.65
C ALA A 2 -27.33 6.92 -4.09
N ILE A 3 -27.52 7.36 -2.86
CA ILE A 3 -26.51 8.12 -2.13
C ILE A 3 -25.29 7.20 -1.88
N VAL A 4 -24.23 7.40 -2.66
CA VAL A 4 -22.91 6.84 -2.32
C VAL A 4 -22.37 7.72 -1.20
N ASP A 5 -22.68 7.37 0.05
CA ASP A 5 -21.91 7.89 1.18
C ASP A 5 -20.64 7.06 1.28
N ARG A 6 -19.60 7.51 0.56
CA ARG A 6 -18.27 6.89 0.58
C ARG A 6 -17.37 7.69 1.49
N SER A 7 -17.69 7.72 2.78
CA SER A 7 -16.84 8.31 3.82
C SER A 7 -15.53 7.53 4.06
N ARG A 8 -14.96 6.90 3.02
CA ARG A 8 -13.58 6.41 3.00
C ARG A 8 -12.70 7.55 2.52
N ARG A 9 -11.65 7.87 3.27
CA ARG A 9 -10.68 8.90 2.87
C ARG A 9 -10.12 8.51 1.49
N HIS A 10 -10.42 9.29 0.47
CA HIS A 10 -9.94 9.12 -0.89
C HIS A 10 -8.92 10.21 -1.22
N VAL A 11 -7.85 9.83 -1.91
CA VAL A 11 -6.83 10.73 -2.41
C VAL A 11 -6.90 10.72 -3.93
N ALA A 12 -6.99 11.90 -4.54
CA ALA A 12 -6.99 12.00 -6.00
C ALA A 12 -5.57 11.80 -6.52
N ILE A 13 -5.36 10.74 -7.29
CA ILE A 13 -4.07 10.45 -7.96
C ILE A 13 -4.36 10.42 -9.45
N ALA A 14 -3.71 11.32 -10.22
CA ALA A 14 -3.93 11.45 -11.66
C ALA A 14 -5.43 11.57 -12.06
N GLY A 15 -6.21 12.30 -11.27
CA GLY A 15 -7.66 12.48 -11.49
C GLY A 15 -8.54 11.30 -11.05
N VAL A 16 -7.96 10.18 -10.60
CA VAL A 16 -8.72 9.01 -10.13
C VAL A 16 -8.78 9.01 -8.59
N PRO A 17 -9.97 8.90 -7.97
CA PRO A 17 -10.11 8.80 -6.52
C PRO A 17 -9.56 7.46 -6.03
N TRP A 18 -8.33 7.47 -5.54
CA TRP A 18 -7.67 6.32 -4.96
C TRP A 18 -8.06 6.15 -3.48
N PRO A 19 -8.36 4.94 -3.02
CA PRO A 19 -8.51 4.67 -1.59
C PRO A 19 -7.20 4.93 -0.83
N THR A 20 -7.26 5.63 0.30
CA THR A 20 -6.06 5.93 1.12
C THR A 20 -5.31 4.68 1.58
N TYR A 21 -6.00 3.57 1.85
CA TYR A 21 -5.36 2.33 2.29
C TYR A 21 -4.34 1.79 1.27
N LYS A 22 -4.57 2.00 -0.03
CA LYS A 22 -3.62 1.61 -1.09
C LYS A 22 -2.33 2.43 -1.02
N VAL A 23 -2.43 3.71 -0.68
CA VAL A 23 -1.26 4.59 -0.53
C VAL A 23 -0.46 4.21 0.72
N VAL A 24 -1.14 3.85 1.81
CA VAL A 24 -0.48 3.35 3.03
C VAL A 24 0.26 2.04 2.75
N ALA A 25 -0.37 1.10 2.04
CA ALA A 25 0.27 -0.15 1.64
C ALA A 25 1.52 0.06 0.77
N LEU A 26 1.47 1.02 -0.17
CA LEU A 26 2.61 1.37 -1.01
C LEU A 26 3.76 2.00 -0.20
N ALA A 27 3.43 2.90 0.74
CA ALA A 27 4.41 3.50 1.63
C ALA A 27 5.12 2.44 2.49
N LEU A 28 4.36 1.47 3.04
CA LEU A 28 4.92 0.32 3.75
C LEU A 28 5.87 -0.50 2.87
N GLY A 29 5.50 -0.76 1.61
CA GLY A 29 6.36 -1.43 0.65
C GLY A 29 7.69 -0.70 0.43
N ILE A 30 7.65 0.62 0.21
CA ILE A 30 8.86 1.45 0.03
C ILE A 30 9.73 1.44 1.30
N LEU A 31 9.14 1.59 2.49
CA LEU A 31 9.89 1.53 3.75
C LEU A 31 10.57 0.17 3.93
N THR A 32 9.87 -0.92 3.60
CA THR A 32 10.42 -2.27 3.68
C THR A 32 11.57 -2.46 2.69
N LEU A 33 11.43 -1.95 1.45
CA LEU A 33 12.47 -1.99 0.43
C LEU A 33 13.75 -1.31 0.93
N LEU A 34 13.62 -0.11 1.47
CA LEU A 34 14.75 0.67 1.99
C LEU A 34 15.39 -0.01 3.20
N ALA A 35 14.58 -0.50 4.15
CA ALA A 35 15.08 -1.18 5.34
C ALA A 35 15.81 -2.49 4.99
N VAL A 36 15.20 -3.36 4.18
CA VAL A 36 15.79 -4.65 3.80
C VAL A 36 16.99 -4.45 2.87
N GLY A 37 16.91 -3.50 1.94
CA GLY A 37 18.05 -3.16 1.07
C GLY A 37 19.24 -2.65 1.87
N ALA A 38 19.01 -1.78 2.86
CA ALA A 38 20.08 -1.27 3.72
C ALA A 38 20.72 -2.35 4.59
N VAL A 39 19.93 -3.30 5.11
CA VAL A 39 20.42 -4.37 5.99
C VAL A 39 21.12 -5.49 5.20
N THR A 40 20.58 -5.86 4.04
CA THR A 40 21.06 -7.03 3.30
C THR A 40 22.05 -6.70 2.18
N SER A 41 22.12 -5.44 1.74
CA SER A 41 22.86 -4.99 0.54
C SER A 41 22.51 -5.74 -0.77
N SER A 42 21.41 -6.49 -0.79
CA SER A 42 20.97 -7.29 -1.92
C SER A 42 19.64 -6.79 -2.46
N ALA A 43 19.66 -6.35 -3.72
CA ALA A 43 18.48 -5.83 -4.39
C ALA A 43 17.37 -6.88 -4.57
N ALA A 44 17.74 -8.14 -4.81
CA ALA A 44 16.78 -9.23 -5.02
C ALA A 44 15.92 -9.49 -3.78
N THR A 45 16.55 -9.63 -2.61
CA THR A 45 15.85 -9.88 -1.34
C THR A 45 15.01 -8.68 -0.91
N ALA A 46 15.49 -7.46 -1.15
CA ALA A 46 14.77 -6.24 -0.83
C ALA A 46 13.46 -6.09 -1.61
N VAL A 47 13.50 -6.29 -2.94
CA VAL A 47 12.31 -6.14 -3.79
C VAL A 47 11.26 -7.20 -3.47
N LEU A 48 11.65 -8.46 -3.28
CA LEU A 48 10.71 -9.55 -3.00
C LEU A 48 9.99 -9.36 -1.66
N THR A 49 10.73 -8.99 -0.62
CA THR A 49 10.16 -8.74 0.72
C THR A 49 9.27 -7.50 0.73
N ALA A 50 9.69 -6.41 0.08
CA ALA A 50 8.88 -5.20 -0.08
C ALA A 50 7.57 -5.45 -0.82
N ALA A 51 7.62 -6.21 -1.93
CA ALA A 51 6.43 -6.59 -2.68
C ALA A 51 5.47 -7.43 -1.82
N GLY A 52 5.99 -8.43 -1.10
CA GLY A 52 5.20 -9.24 -0.18
C GLY A 52 4.52 -8.42 0.91
N VAL A 53 5.24 -7.50 1.56
CA VAL A 53 4.69 -6.62 2.60
C VAL A 53 3.63 -5.67 2.01
N CYS A 54 3.89 -5.09 0.84
CA CYS A 54 2.91 -4.22 0.16
C CYS A 54 1.61 -4.98 -0.14
N THR A 55 1.69 -6.20 -0.69
CA THR A 55 0.52 -7.01 -0.98
C THR A 55 -0.21 -7.42 0.30
N ALA A 56 0.52 -7.83 1.34
CA ALA A 56 -0.08 -8.18 2.63
C ALA A 56 -0.80 -6.97 3.26
N ALA A 57 -0.16 -5.79 3.29
CA ALA A 57 -0.76 -4.57 3.81
C ALA A 57 -2.00 -4.16 3.00
N TRP A 58 -1.96 -4.29 1.68
CA TRP A 58 -3.11 -4.02 0.81
C TRP A 58 -4.29 -4.95 1.12
N LEU A 59 -4.04 -6.25 1.28
CA LEU A 59 -5.05 -7.24 1.62
C LEU A 59 -5.61 -7.03 3.03
N VAL A 60 -4.76 -6.84 4.03
CA VAL A 60 -5.19 -6.63 5.43
C VAL A 60 -6.02 -5.37 5.56
N LEU A 61 -5.55 -4.25 4.98
CA LEU A 61 -6.28 -2.98 5.07
C LEU A 61 -7.53 -2.95 4.18
N GLY A 62 -7.55 -3.73 3.09
CA GLY A 62 -8.75 -3.94 2.29
C GLY A 62 -9.79 -4.75 3.04
N VAL A 63 -9.42 -5.92 3.55
CA VAL A 63 -10.33 -6.85 4.26
C VAL A 63 -10.80 -6.28 5.60
N LEU A 64 -9.93 -5.63 6.37
CA LEU A 64 -10.31 -5.04 7.67
C LEU A 64 -11.05 -3.70 7.51
N GLY A 65 -10.95 -3.08 6.33
CA GLY A 65 -11.57 -1.79 6.02
C GLY A 65 -12.92 -1.88 5.32
N ASP A 66 -13.40 -3.08 4.97
CA ASP A 66 -14.70 -3.41 4.36
C ASP A 66 -15.65 -4.08 5.38
#